data_AF-A0A4U7F5V6-F1
#
_entry.id   AF-A0A4U7F5V6-F1
#
_cell.length_a   1.000
_cell.length_b   1.000
_cell.length_c   1.000
_cell.angle_alpha   90.00
_cell.angle_beta   90.00
_cell.angle_gamma   90.00
#
_symmetry.space_group_name_H-M   'P 1'
#
loop_
_entity.id
_entity.type
_entity.pdbx_description
1 polymer ?
#
loop_
_entity_poly.entity_id
_entity_poly.type
_entity_poly.pdbx_seq_one_letter_code
_entity_poly.pdbx_strand_id
1 'polypeptide(L)'
;MSDAIEAERSFVDKFPDEARVVRAALLSSFFALTLGAIFGIVQTLHRTDVARIIPSTDYYTVLTAHGVFMVISFTIFFLVGLFT
;
A
#
# COMPACT_ATOMS: atom_id res chain seq x y z
N MET A 1 26.40 3.88 -34.30
CA MET A 1 26.45 2.89 -33.21
C MET A 1 26.09 3.53 -31.86
N SER A 2 25.21 4.55 -31.84
CA SER A 2 24.85 5.33 -30.64
C SER A 2 23.38 5.13 -30.29
N ASP A 3 22.51 5.18 -31.29
CA ASP A 3 21.05 5.14 -31.10
C ASP A 3 20.52 3.80 -30.58
N ALA A 4 21.21 2.69 -30.86
CA ALA A 4 20.85 1.36 -30.36
C ALA A 4 21.11 1.20 -28.84
N ILE A 5 22.11 1.91 -28.29
CA ILE A 5 22.42 1.89 -26.85
C ILE A 5 21.41 2.74 -26.06
N GLU A 6 20.87 3.79 -26.67
CA GLU A 6 19.85 4.65 -26.05
C GLU A 6 18.48 3.97 -25.95
N ALA A 7 18.18 3.07 -26.90
CA ALA A 7 16.99 2.22 -26.90
C ALA A 7 17.01 1.14 -25.81
N GLU A 8 18.19 0.73 -25.34
CA GLU A 8 18.36 -0.38 -24.37
C GLU A 8 18.21 0.04 -22.90
N ARG A 9 18.40 1.32 -22.58
CA ARG A 9 18.30 1.84 -21.20
C ARG A 9 16.88 1.72 -20.66
N SER A 10 16.73 1.06 -19.51
CA SER A 10 15.47 0.90 -18.81
C SER A 10 14.98 2.22 -18.20
N PHE A 11 13.74 2.26 -17.73
CA PHE A 11 13.22 3.43 -17.01
C PHE A 11 14.10 3.81 -15.82
N VAL A 12 14.62 2.81 -15.08
CA VAL A 12 15.52 3.01 -13.93
C VAL A 12 16.82 3.72 -14.34
N ASP A 13 17.31 3.46 -15.55
CA ASP A 13 18.57 4.03 -16.03
C ASP A 13 18.38 5.46 -16.55
N LYS A 14 17.20 5.75 -17.11
CA LYS A 14 16.84 7.06 -17.67
C LYS A 14 16.38 8.04 -16.59
N PHE A 15 15.67 7.55 -15.58
CA PHE A 15 14.98 8.32 -14.54
C PHE A 15 15.23 7.71 -13.16
N PRO A 16 16.48 7.74 -12.66
CA PRO A 16 16.86 7.02 -11.45
C PRO A 16 16.19 7.57 -10.19
N ASP A 17 15.94 8.88 -10.13
CA ASP A 17 15.33 9.52 -8.97
C ASP A 17 13.82 9.24 -8.91
N GLU A 18 13.14 9.35 -10.04
CA GLU A 18 11.73 9.01 -10.21
C GLU A 18 11.51 7.52 -9.91
N ALA A 19 12.34 6.64 -10.48
CA ALA A 19 12.26 5.21 -10.23
C ALA A 19 12.44 4.87 -8.74
N ARG A 20 13.27 5.60 -8.00
CA ARG A 20 13.42 5.43 -6.55
C ARG A 20 12.15 5.82 -5.80
N VAL A 21 11.52 6.93 -6.17
CA VAL A 21 10.26 7.38 -5.57
C VAL A 21 9.13 6.41 -5.88
N VAL A 22 8.97 6.00 -7.14
CA VAL A 22 7.97 5.01 -7.58
C VAL A 22 8.12 3.71 -6.81
N ARG A 23 9.35 3.19 -6.70
CA ARG A 23 9.62 1.95 -5.95
C ARG A 23 9.27 2.09 -4.47
N ALA A 24 9.67 3.20 -3.84
CA ALA A 24 9.36 3.44 -2.43
C ALA A 24 7.86 3.60 -2.17
N ALA A 25 7.15 4.32 -3.06
CA ALA A 25 5.71 4.53 -2.97
C ALA A 25 4.95 3.22 -3.16
N LEU A 26 5.29 2.41 -4.17
CA LEU A 26 4.64 1.11 -4.37
C LEU A 26 4.94 0.13 -3.24
N LEU A 27 6.18 0.06 -2.73
CA LEU A 27 6.47 -0.76 -1.55
C LEU A 27 5.66 -0.32 -0.33
N SER A 28 5.55 0.99 -0.10
CA SER A 28 4.74 1.54 1.01
C SER A 28 3.25 1.25 0.84
N SER A 29 2.73 1.30 -0.39
CA SER A 29 1.32 1.04 -0.67
C SER A 29 0.97 -0.42 -0.40
N PHE A 30 1.76 -1.38 -0.87
CA PHE A 30 1.51 -2.81 -0.61
C PHE A 30 1.67 -3.16 0.88
N PHE A 31 2.60 -2.50 1.58
CA PHE A 31 2.71 -2.65 3.03
C PHE A 31 1.45 -2.14 3.75
N ALA A 32 0.98 -0.95 3.41
CA ALA A 32 -0.26 -0.38 3.97
C ALA A 32 -1.49 -1.25 3.63
N LEU A 33 -1.60 -1.74 2.39
CA LEU A 33 -2.65 -2.67 1.98
C LEU A 33 -2.68 -3.92 2.86
N THR A 34 -1.51 -4.51 3.13
CA THR A 34 -1.39 -5.71 3.97
C THR A 34 -1.92 -5.45 5.38
N LEU A 35 -1.49 -4.35 6.00
CA LEU A 35 -1.95 -3.97 7.34
C LEU A 35 -3.46 -3.66 7.35
N GLY A 36 -3.93 -2.86 6.39
CA GLY A 36 -5.34 -2.53 6.24
C GLY A 36 -6.22 -3.77 6.06
N ALA A 37 -5.80 -4.73 5.23
CA ALA A 37 -6.50 -5.98 5.03
C ALA A 37 -6.55 -6.86 6.28
N ILE A 38 -5.44 -6.96 7.04
CA ILE A 38 -5.41 -7.68 8.32
C ILE A 38 -6.44 -7.10 9.28
N PHE A 39 -6.48 -5.77 9.45
CA PHE A 39 -7.50 -5.14 10.30
C PHE A 39 -8.91 -5.40 9.78
N GLY A 40 -9.14 -5.34 8.47
CA GLY A 40 -10.44 -5.68 7.88
C GLY A 40 -10.89 -7.11 8.19
N ILE A 41 -9.99 -8.09 8.09
CA ILE A 41 -10.26 -9.49 8.47
C ILE A 41 -10.62 -9.59 9.95
N VAL A 42 -9.86 -8.94 10.84
CA VAL A 42 -10.15 -8.89 12.29
C VAL A 42 -11.55 -8.34 12.54
N GLN A 43 -11.94 -7.28 11.84
CA GLN A 43 -13.29 -6.71 11.95
C GLN A 43 -14.37 -7.66 11.48
N THR A 44 -14.20 -8.30 10.32
CA THR A 44 -15.18 -9.23 9.78
C THR A 44 -15.39 -10.39 10.74
N LEU A 45 -14.32 -10.99 11.26
CA LEU A 45 -14.40 -12.08 12.24
C LEU A 45 -15.14 -11.65 13.51
N HIS A 46 -14.84 -10.45 14.03
CA HIS A 46 -15.48 -9.92 15.22
C HIS A 46 -16.96 -9.57 14.99
N ARG A 47 -17.31 -9.01 13.83
CA ARG A 47 -18.69 -8.57 13.50
C ARG A 47 -19.62 -9.74 13.14
N THR A 48 -19.06 -10.84 12.68
CA THR A 48 -19.81 -12.05 12.31
C THR A 48 -19.87 -13.10 13.42
N ASP A 49 -19.34 -12.79 14.62
CA ASP A 49 -19.26 -13.71 15.75
C ASP A 49 -18.50 -15.02 15.48
N VAL A 50 -17.72 -15.08 14.39
CA VAL A 50 -16.86 -16.22 14.07
C VAL A 50 -15.67 -16.30 15.03
N ALA A 51 -15.03 -15.16 15.33
CA ALA A 51 -13.95 -15.09 16.32
C ALA A 51 -13.81 -13.67 16.91
N ARG A 52 -13.64 -13.57 18.24
CA ARG A 52 -13.43 -12.31 18.97
C ARG A 52 -12.03 -12.23 19.54
N ILE A 53 -11.07 -11.88 18.66
CA ILE A 53 -9.63 -11.78 18.98
C ILE A 53 -9.21 -10.44 19.59
N ILE A 54 -10.13 -9.48 19.68
CA ILE A 54 -9.97 -8.19 20.33
C ILE A 54 -11.16 -7.94 21.27
N PRO A 55 -11.03 -7.10 22.31
CA PRO A 55 -12.17 -6.61 23.07
C PRO A 55 -13.15 -5.82 22.20
N SER A 56 -14.45 -5.94 22.45
CA SER A 56 -15.47 -5.17 21.72
C SER A 56 -15.29 -3.65 21.83
N THR A 57 -14.69 -3.17 22.93
CA THR A 57 -14.36 -1.74 23.13
C THR A 57 -13.36 -1.21 22.11
N ASP A 58 -12.52 -2.09 21.56
CA ASP A 58 -11.43 -1.71 20.65
C ASP A 58 -11.83 -1.82 19.17
N TYR A 59 -13.07 -2.26 18.89
CA TYR A 59 -13.57 -2.46 17.52
C TYR A 59 -13.42 -1.21 16.66
N TYR A 60 -13.72 -0.02 17.20
CA TYR A 60 -13.62 1.24 16.47
C TYR A 60 -12.17 1.71 16.30
N THR A 61 -11.28 1.36 17.23
CA THR A 61 -9.84 1.58 17.05
C THR A 61 -9.32 0.78 15.87
N VAL A 62 -9.72 -0.50 15.76
CA VAL A 62 -9.37 -1.36 14.63
C VAL A 62 -10.04 -0.90 13.33
N LEU A 63 -11.28 -0.38 13.39
CA LEU A 63 -11.94 0.24 12.23
C LEU A 63 -11.16 1.43 11.69
N THR A 64 -10.73 2.31 12.59
CA THR A 64 -9.92 3.46 12.23
C THR A 64 -8.60 3.02 11.61
N ALA A 65 -7.92 2.02 12.18
CA ALA A 65 -6.71 1.48 11.60
C ALA A 65 -6.93 0.93 10.18
N HIS A 66 -7.98 0.12 9.97
CA HIS A 66 -8.36 -0.37 8.63
C HIS A 66 -8.56 0.78 7.64
N GLY A 67 -9.38 1.78 7.99
CA GLY A 67 -9.67 2.91 7.13
C GLY A 67 -8.43 3.76 6.81
N VAL A 68 -7.61 4.07 7.80
CA VAL A 68 -6.36 4.85 7.61
C VAL A 68 -5.41 4.10 6.69
N PHE A 69 -5.16 2.81 6.92
CA PHE A 69 -4.23 2.06 6.08
C PHE A 69 -4.76 1.83 4.67
N MET A 70 -6.06 1.62 4.47
CA MET A 70 -6.65 1.41 3.15
C MET A 70 -6.86 2.71 2.37
N VAL A 71 -7.61 3.67 2.93
CA VAL A 71 -8.13 4.84 2.21
C VAL A 71 -7.18 6.02 2.24
N ILE A 72 -6.29 6.10 3.24
CA ILE A 72 -5.30 7.18 3.34
C ILE A 72 -3.96 6.66 2.84
N SER A 73 -3.37 5.65 3.49
CA SER A 73 -2.01 5.24 3.16
C SER A 73 -1.92 4.46 1.84
N PHE A 74 -2.65 3.36 1.67
CA PHE A 74 -2.55 2.52 0.47
C PHE A 74 -2.90 3.29 -0.80
N THR A 75 -4.07 3.93 -0.86
CA THR A 75 -4.52 4.67 -2.05
C THR A 75 -3.57 5.82 -2.40
N ILE A 76 -3.14 6.64 -1.44
CA ILE A 76 -2.24 7.78 -1.72
C ILE A 76 -0.90 7.27 -2.24
N PHE A 77 -0.26 6.33 -1.55
CA PHE A 77 1.03 5.81 -2.00
C PHE A 77 0.93 5.06 -3.33
N PHE A 78 -0.17 4.36 -3.58
CA PHE A 78 -0.40 3.66 -4.85
C PHE A 78 -0.58 4.65 -6.00
N LEU A 79 -1.36 5.71 -5.81
CA LEU A 79 -1.53 6.77 -6.79
C LEU A 79 -0.22 7.53 -7.06
N VAL A 80 0.55 7.85 -6.01
CA VAL A 80 1.89 8.44 -6.15
C VAL A 80 2.79 7.52 -6.98
N GLY A 81 2.84 6.22 -6.67
CA GLY A 81 3.66 5.26 -7.42
C GLY A 81 3.21 5.04 -8.87
N LEU A 82 1.96 5.36 -9.22
CA LEU A 82 1.43 5.23 -10.58
C LEU A 82 1.61 6.50 -11.44
N PHE A 83 1.58 7.67 -10.80
CA PHE A 83 1.48 8.96 -11.51
C PHE A 83 2.66 9.91 -11.23
N THR A 84 3.74 9.43 -10.59
CA THR A 84 5.02 10.13 -10.44
C THR A 84 6.05 9.51 -11.38
#